data_AF-A0A537X929-F1
#
_entry.id   AF-A0A537X929-F1
#
_cell.length_a   1.000
_cell.length_b   1.000
_cell.length_c   1.000
_cell.angle_alpha   90.00
_cell.angle_beta   90.00
_cell.angle_gamma   90.00
#
_symmetry.space_group_name_H-M   'P 1'
#
loop_
_entity.id
_entity.type
_entity.pdbx_description
1 polymer ?
#
loop_
_entity_poly.entity_id
_entity_poly.type
_entity_poly.pdbx_seq_one_letter_code
_entity_poly.pdbx_strand_id
1 'polypeptide(L)'
;MAWAAASGGAHGRRRGAAAGRSAAWWAATELTGLDWPPDPDELAREMRRLRWYRWEPHEMTGGWNLHLAVEDRDDGWSAAIAAEDRSEEGS
;
A
#
# COMPACT_ATOMS: atom_id res chain seq x y z
N MET A 1 8.50 2.76 -7.66
CA MET A 1 7.04 2.73 -7.41
C MET A 1 6.26 1.69 -8.23
N ALA A 2 6.88 0.95 -9.17
CA ALA A 2 6.17 -0.06 -9.97
C ALA A 2 5.82 -1.38 -9.25
N TRP A 3 6.28 -1.61 -8.01
CA TRP A 3 6.27 -2.96 -7.42
C TRP A 3 5.14 -3.22 -6.39
N ALA A 4 4.51 -2.18 -5.84
CA ALA A 4 3.34 -2.35 -4.95
C ALA A 4 2.00 -2.41 -5.72
N ALA A 5 1.94 -1.85 -6.94
CA ALA A 5 0.78 -1.98 -7.84
C ALA A 5 0.78 -3.27 -8.69
N ALA A 6 1.83 -4.10 -8.55
CA ALA A 6 2.05 -5.33 -9.30
C ALA A 6 1.81 -6.61 -8.49
N SER A 7 1.26 -6.54 -7.26
CA SER A 7 1.02 -7.68 -6.37
C SER A 7 -0.12 -8.62 -6.81
N GLY A 8 -0.30 -8.82 -8.11
CA GLY A 8 -1.19 -9.85 -8.66
C GLY A 8 -0.38 -10.88 -9.43
N GLY A 9 0.28 -11.82 -8.75
CA GLY A 9 0.92 -12.93 -9.46
C GLY A 9 1.82 -13.86 -8.67
N ALA A 10 1.33 -14.50 -7.61
CA ALA A 10 1.95 -15.73 -7.10
C ALA A 10 1.14 -17.01 -7.45
N HIS A 11 -0.16 -16.90 -7.75
CA HIS A 11 -0.90 -18.02 -8.37
C HIS A 11 -2.18 -17.55 -9.08
N GLY A 12 -2.12 -17.44 -10.40
CA GLY A 12 -3.29 -17.33 -11.26
C GLY A 12 -3.89 -15.92 -11.38
N ARG A 13 -4.33 -15.60 -12.59
CA ARG A 13 -5.10 -14.40 -12.94
C ARG A 13 -6.35 -14.28 -12.05
N ARG A 14 -6.28 -13.56 -10.94
CA ARG A 14 -7.48 -13.13 -10.19
C ARG A 14 -7.66 -11.62 -10.30
N ARG A 15 -8.91 -11.20 -10.26
CA ARG A 15 -9.41 -9.81 -10.38
C ARG A 15 -8.86 -8.82 -9.32
N GLY A 16 -7.99 -9.27 -8.41
CA GLY A 16 -7.44 -8.48 -7.30
C GLY A 16 -6.47 -7.37 -7.70
N ALA A 17 -5.84 -7.42 -8.88
CA ALA A 17 -4.91 -6.37 -9.30
C ALA A 17 -5.59 -5.01 -9.54
N ALA A 18 -6.86 -5.00 -9.97
CA ALA A 18 -7.62 -3.75 -10.15
C ALA A 18 -8.05 -3.18 -8.80
N ALA A 19 -8.66 -4.00 -7.94
CA ALA A 19 -9.06 -3.60 -6.59
C ALA A 19 -7.87 -3.14 -5.73
N GLY A 20 -6.74 -3.84 -5.82
CA GLY A 20 -5.50 -3.47 -5.13
C GLY A 20 -4.93 -2.13 -5.60
N ARG A 21 -4.97 -1.85 -6.92
CA ARG A 21 -4.57 -0.52 -7.44
C ARG A 21 -5.54 0.57 -7.00
N SER A 22 -6.84 0.33 -7.02
CA SER A 22 -7.84 1.28 -6.54
C SER A 22 -7.65 1.59 -5.05
N ALA A 23 -7.44 0.57 -4.23
CA ALA A 23 -7.16 0.71 -2.81
C ALA A 23 -5.84 1.46 -2.55
N ALA A 24 -4.79 1.16 -3.32
CA ALA A 24 -3.52 1.87 -3.21
C ALA A 24 -3.65 3.36 -3.60
N TRP A 25 -4.44 3.67 -4.63
CA TRP A 25 -4.69 5.05 -5.06
C TRP A 25 -5.49 5.82 -4.01
N TRP A 26 -6.53 5.20 -3.44
CA TRP A 26 -7.31 5.78 -2.36
C TRP A 26 -6.47 6.02 -1.11
N ALA A 27 -5.71 5.01 -0.65
CA ALA A 27 -4.82 5.15 0.50
C ALA A 27 -3.78 6.26 0.27
N ALA A 28 -3.17 6.34 -0.92
CA ALA A 28 -2.23 7.41 -1.23
C ALA A 28 -2.89 8.80 -1.14
N THR A 29 -4.13 8.94 -1.61
CA THR A 29 -4.89 10.20 -1.54
C THR A 29 -5.06 10.64 -0.10
N GLU A 30 -5.56 9.75 0.76
CA GLU A 30 -5.77 10.00 2.20
C GLU A 30 -4.47 10.34 2.93
N LEU A 31 -3.38 9.61 2.65
CA LEU A 31 -2.07 9.88 3.28
C LEU A 31 -1.49 11.24 2.89
N THR A 32 -1.89 11.78 1.74
CA THR A 32 -1.41 13.08 1.25
C THR A 32 -2.38 14.23 1.54
N GLY A 33 -3.55 13.93 2.14
CA GLY A 33 -4.58 14.93 2.42
C GLY A 33 -5.17 15.60 1.18
N LEU A 34 -5.02 15.00 0.00
CA LEU A 34 -5.54 15.54 -1.26
C LEU A 34 -7.02 15.20 -1.43
N ASP A 35 -7.73 16.04 -2.18
CA ASP A 35 -9.13 15.77 -2.53
C ASP A 35 -9.24 14.65 -3.56
N TRP A 36 -10.30 13.84 -3.43
CA TRP A 36 -10.59 12.78 -4.38
C TRP A 36 -11.40 13.28 -5.59
N PRO A 37 -11.04 12.89 -6.84
CA PRO A 37 -9.83 12.17 -7.22
C PRO A 37 -8.63 13.15 -7.35
N PRO A 38 -7.44 12.79 -6.86
CA PRO A 38 -6.30 13.69 -6.92
C PRO A 38 -5.73 13.78 -8.34
N ASP A 39 -5.05 14.89 -8.64
CA ASP A 39 -4.17 14.98 -9.79
C ASP A 39 -2.99 13.99 -9.63
N PRO A 40 -2.69 13.16 -10.63
CA PRO A 40 -1.63 12.15 -10.52
C PRO A 40 -0.23 12.71 -10.26
N ASP A 41 0.12 13.85 -10.86
CA ASP A 41 1.45 14.44 -10.73
C ASP A 41 1.62 15.14 -9.38
N GLU A 42 0.54 15.75 -8.86
CA GLU A 42 0.46 16.25 -7.50
C GLU A 42 0.57 15.15 -6.47
N LEU A 43 -0.24 14.09 -6.60
CA LEU A 43 -0.17 12.92 -5.71
C LEU A 43 1.25 12.33 -5.68
N ALA A 44 1.87 12.17 -6.85
CA ALA A 44 3.23 11.67 -6.95
C ALA A 44 4.28 12.58 -6.29
N ARG A 45 4.03 13.89 -6.24
CA ARG A 45 4.90 14.87 -5.57
C ARG A 45 4.75 14.80 -4.05
N GLU A 46 3.52 14.76 -3.56
CA GLU A 46 3.23 14.66 -2.12
C GLU A 46 3.74 13.34 -1.54
N MET A 47 3.51 12.21 -2.23
CA MET A 47 4.03 10.92 -1.80
C MET A 47 5.57 10.85 -1.67
N ARG A 48 6.31 11.72 -2.38
CA ARG A 48 7.78 11.81 -2.29
C ARG A 48 8.27 12.61 -1.06
N ARG A 49 7.40 13.42 -0.45
CA ARG A 49 7.70 14.15 0.78
C ARG A 49 7.69 13.21 1.99
N LEU A 50 6.80 12.23 1.94
CA LEU A 50 6.66 11.21 2.98
C LEU A 50 7.90 10.32 3.06
N ARG A 51 8.29 9.96 4.29
CA ARG A 51 9.35 9.01 4.54
C ARG A 51 8.76 7.61 4.68
N TRP A 52 9.30 6.67 3.91
CA TRP A 52 8.78 5.31 3.83
C TRP A 52 9.76 4.30 4.45
N TYR A 53 9.19 3.35 5.17
CA TYR A 53 9.89 2.21 5.71
C TYR A 53 9.14 0.94 5.33
N ARG A 54 9.87 -0.15 5.09
CA ARG A 54 9.32 -1.48 4.85
C ARG A 54 9.97 -2.45 5.83
N TRP A 55 9.17 -3.32 6.41
CA TRP A 55 9.68 -4.43 7.23
C TRP A 55 8.97 -5.73 6.85
N GLU A 56 9.55 -6.84 7.32
CA GLU A 56 8.99 -8.17 7.18
C GLU A 56 8.90 -8.78 8.59
N PRO A 57 7.69 -8.97 9.15
CA PRO A 57 7.53 -9.58 10.47
C PRO A 57 8.02 -11.03 10.48
N HIS A 58 8.84 -11.39 11.47
CA HIS A 58 9.44 -12.73 11.57
C HIS A 58 8.41 -13.87 11.75
N GLU A 59 7.20 -13.56 12.23
CA GLU A 59 6.13 -14.53 12.48
C GLU A 59 5.32 -14.88 11.22
N MET A 60 5.46 -14.12 10.14
CA MET A 60 4.67 -14.29 8.91
C MET A 60 5.44 -15.09 7.85
N THR A 61 5.64 -16.37 8.11
CA THR A 61 6.28 -17.31 7.16
C THR A 61 5.25 -18.00 6.28
N GLY A 62 4.54 -17.26 5.43
CA GLY A 62 3.56 -17.81 4.49
C GLY A 62 2.70 -16.75 3.81
N GLY A 63 2.29 -16.99 2.57
CA GLY A 63 1.42 -16.08 1.80
C GLY A 63 2.08 -14.77 1.34
N TRP A 64 1.31 -13.90 0.69
CA TRP A 64 1.75 -12.55 0.33
C TRP A 64 1.45 -11.60 1.49
N ASN A 65 2.44 -10.82 1.91
CA ASN A 65 2.25 -9.74 2.87
C ASN A 65 3.10 -8.51 2.50
N LEU A 66 2.63 -7.33 2.91
CA LEU A 66 3.27 -6.04 2.75
C LEU A 66 3.07 -5.23 4.02
N HIS A 67 4.17 -4.86 4.66
CA HIS A 67 4.15 -3.96 5.82
C HIS A 67 4.98 -2.72 5.52
N LEU A 68 4.32 -1.57 5.61
CA LEU A 68 4.90 -0.26 5.36
C LEU A 68 4.65 0.65 6.55
N ALA A 69 5.60 1.55 6.81
CA ALA A 69 5.37 2.70 7.68
C ALA A 69 5.65 3.93 6.85
N VAL A 70 4.83 4.94 7.12
CA VAL A 70 4.89 6.21 6.45
C VAL A 70 4.89 7.29 7.52
N GLU A 71 5.75 8.28 7.33
CA GLU A 71 5.96 9.39 8.25
C GLU A 71 5.92 10.68 7.45
N ASP A 72 5.06 11.60 7.87
CA ASP A 72 5.12 12.99 7.46
C ASP A 72 5.83 13.79 8.56
N ARG A 73 7.03 14.29 8.26
CA ARG A 73 7.83 15.05 9.21
C ARG A 73 7.43 16.52 9.29
N ASP A 74 6.82 17.03 8.23
CA ASP A 74 6.39 18.42 8.16
C ASP A 74 5.09 18.58 8.97
N ASP A 75 4.19 17.60 8.86
CA ASP A 75 2.92 17.57 9.62
C ASP A 75 2.99 16.76 10.93
N GLY A 76 4.11 16.08 11.20
CA GLY A 76 4.41 15.44 12.48
C GLY A 76 3.59 14.18 12.81
N TRP A 77 3.12 13.44 11.80
CA TRP A 77 2.37 12.21 11.99
C TRP A 77 3.07 10.99 11.38
N SER A 78 2.71 9.79 11.86
CA SER A 78 3.16 8.53 11.27
C SER A 78 2.07 7.47 11.32
N ALA A 79 2.07 6.56 10.36
CA ALA A 79 1.14 5.46 10.27
C ALA A 79 1.83 4.17 9.81
N ALA A 80 1.24 3.03 10.19
CA ALA A 80 1.60 1.72 9.71
C ALA A 80 0.50 1.19 8.78
N ILE A 81 0.90 0.58 7.67
CA ILE A 81 0.01 0.00 6.66
C ILE A 81 0.41 -1.47 6.52
N ALA A 82 -0.54 -2.37 6.74
CA ALA A 82 -0.37 -3.80 6.51
C ALA A 82 -1.38 -4.27 5.45
N ALA A 83 -0.91 -5.06 4.50
CA ALA A 83 -1.74 -5.76 3.54
C ALA A 83 -1.28 -7.20 3.46
N GLU A 84 -2.19 -8.14 3.67
CA GLU A 84 -1.91 -9.58 3.71
C GLU A 84 -2.95 -10.34 2.88
N ASP A 85 -2.50 -11.41 2.22
CA ASP A 85 -3.40 -12.39 1.61
C ASP A 85 -3.80 -13.40 2.66
N ARG A 86 -5.00 -13.24 3.23
CA ARG A 86 -5.56 -14.25 4.12
C ARG A 86 -6.05 -15.40 3.26
N SER A 87 -5.32 -16.52 3.24
CA SER A 87 -5.91 -17.78 2.81
C SER A 87 -7.04 -18.11 3.78
N GLU A 88 -8.27 -18.23 3.27
CA GLU A 88 -9.34 -18.89 4.01
C GLU A 88 -8.90 -20.34 4.24
N GLU A 89 -8.29 -20.61 5.40
CA GLU A 89 -8.16 -21.98 5.88
C GLU A 89 -9.57 -22.49 6.15
N GLY A 90 -9.97 -23.45 5.30
CA GLY A 90 -11.29 -24.06 5.31
C GLY A 90 -11.65 -24.63 6.68
N SER A 91 -12.94 -24.45 6.98
CA SER A 91 -13.70 -25.06 8.08
C SER A 91 -13.64 -26.58 8.14
#